data_AF-A0A8H6NGX8-F1
#
_entry.id   AF-A0A8H6NGX8-F1
#
_cell.length_a   1.000
_cell.length_b   1.000
_cell.length_c   1.000
_cell.angle_alpha   90.00
_cell.angle_beta   90.00
_cell.angle_gamma   90.00
#
_symmetry.space_group_name_H-M   'P 1'
#
loop_
_entity.id
_entity.type
_entity.pdbx_description
1 polymer ?
#
loop_
_entity_poly.entity_id
_entity_poly.type
_entity_poly.pdbx_seq_one_letter_code
_entity_poly.pdbx_strand_id
1 'polypeptide(L)'
;MRLQAPRTNIAVHIYLQLRAPRPPNATPATIATRRSFFWRRAQAEHDERPKTALTTILRGLLDAMPANKRGAPLASGTAPKKRKAEPKAPKFYGVRFGHIPGVYDNWTQCQKQISGCAGAMFKSFPTEQEALEYVAGKDTKKEGPPKYYAVARGPITGIYLDWKIVEEAITGAKGPKYKKFETIPEAVAYIEQWADDETIDAVRAQWDPRYEVEQEESELEPESEVDLDVSDSDEDETKSIVIYTDGSCLGNGKNHEKSNAKDHDKGNAKAIAKGPPAAAGVGVYFGDFDKRNISEPLEGEQQTNQRAELTALLRALECIPITKPAHIWTDSSYSINCATKWYKIWEENGWKAQLTAEDRKKNITDKEVKNRDLVEAIRRKINERDTIGTLTDIQWVKAHDKTAGNIGADRLAAAGAKMKAKDLAQQAAHKAHGY
;
A
#
# COMPACT_ATOMS: atom_id res chain seq x y z
N MET A 1 -6.41 14.16 61.82
CA MET A 1 -5.55 13.87 60.65
C MET A 1 -6.24 12.81 59.79
N ARG A 2 -6.96 13.22 58.73
CA ARG A 2 -7.49 12.29 57.72
C ARG A 2 -6.45 12.19 56.60
N LEU A 3 -5.80 11.05 56.50
CA LEU A 3 -4.93 10.68 55.39
C LEU A 3 -5.76 10.68 54.09
N GLN A 4 -5.38 11.50 53.13
CA GLN A 4 -5.89 11.44 51.76
C GLN A 4 -5.34 10.18 51.08
N ALA A 5 -6.23 9.30 50.63
CA ALA A 5 -5.89 8.21 49.73
C ALA A 5 -5.57 8.76 48.31
N PRO A 6 -4.65 8.14 47.55
CA PRO A 6 -4.26 8.63 46.23
C PRO A 6 -5.40 8.46 45.23
N ARG A 7 -5.58 9.48 44.38
CA ARG A 7 -6.52 9.49 43.25
C ARG A 7 -6.17 8.36 42.29
N THR A 8 -7.01 7.34 42.23
CA THR A 8 -6.93 6.27 41.24
C THR A 8 -7.57 6.72 39.92
N ASN A 9 -6.94 6.30 38.83
CA ASN A 9 -7.24 6.70 37.46
C ASN A 9 -8.53 6.01 36.97
N ILE A 10 -9.53 6.78 36.54
CA ILE A 10 -10.88 6.31 36.14
C ILE A 10 -10.83 5.23 35.05
N ALA A 11 -9.78 5.22 34.22
CA ALA A 11 -9.55 4.21 33.19
C ALA A 11 -9.37 2.77 33.75
N VAL A 12 -8.85 2.62 34.97
CA VAL A 12 -8.60 1.29 35.57
C VAL A 12 -9.90 0.65 36.10
N HIS A 13 -10.88 1.45 36.49
CA HIS A 13 -12.17 0.93 36.98
C HIS A 13 -13.08 0.45 35.83
N ILE A 14 -12.98 1.08 34.66
CA ILE A 14 -13.71 0.67 33.45
C ILE A 14 -13.15 -0.65 32.88
N TYR A 15 -11.83 -0.87 32.98
CA TYR A 15 -11.19 -2.08 32.45
C TYR A 15 -11.49 -3.34 33.29
N LEU A 16 -11.65 -3.20 34.62
CA LEU A 16 -11.89 -4.34 35.52
C LEU A 16 -13.36 -4.79 35.62
N GLN A 17 -14.33 -4.00 35.14
CA GLN A 17 -15.76 -4.37 35.15
C GLN A 17 -16.23 -5.07 33.87
N LEU A 18 -15.41 -5.16 32.82
CA LEU A 18 -15.73 -5.85 31.57
C LEU A 18 -15.38 -7.36 31.58
N ARG A 19 -14.89 -7.90 32.70
CA ARG A 19 -14.53 -9.33 32.86
C ARG A 19 -15.28 -10.08 33.97
N ALA A 20 -16.45 -9.60 34.40
CA ALA A 20 -17.29 -10.38 35.31
C ALA A 20 -17.95 -11.58 34.58
N PRO A 21 -17.92 -12.81 35.13
CA PRO A 21 -18.58 -13.97 34.52
C PRO A 21 -20.11 -13.81 34.51
N ARG A 22 -20.74 -14.35 33.46
CA ARG A 22 -22.20 -14.27 33.22
C ARG A 22 -22.95 -15.12 34.26
N PRO A 23 -24.06 -14.64 34.85
CA PRO A 23 -24.97 -15.52 35.57
C PRO A 23 -25.70 -16.44 34.58
N PRO A 24 -25.90 -17.72 34.91
CA PRO A 24 -26.69 -18.63 34.08
C PRO A 24 -28.17 -18.19 34.15
N ASN A 25 -28.84 -18.13 33.00
CA ASN A 25 -30.27 -17.81 32.78
C ASN A 25 -30.68 -16.32 32.72
N ALA A 26 -30.05 -15.52 31.85
CA ALA A 26 -30.58 -14.21 31.46
C ALA A 26 -31.11 -14.23 30.02
N THR A 27 -32.37 -13.83 29.82
CA THR A 27 -33.04 -13.75 28.51
C THR A 27 -32.66 -12.46 27.75
N PRO A 28 -32.82 -12.41 26.41
CA PRO A 28 -32.38 -11.29 25.55
C PRO A 28 -32.96 -9.91 25.94
N ALA A 29 -34.14 -9.88 26.56
CA ALA A 29 -34.80 -8.64 26.99
C ALA A 29 -34.06 -7.92 28.14
N THR A 30 -33.34 -8.65 28.99
CA THR A 30 -32.63 -8.07 30.17
C THR A 30 -31.31 -7.41 29.79
N ILE A 31 -30.77 -7.70 28.59
CA ILE A 31 -29.50 -7.16 28.08
C ILE A 31 -29.69 -5.77 27.43
N ALA A 32 -30.86 -5.50 26.86
CA ALA A 32 -31.15 -4.22 26.19
C ALA A 32 -31.39 -3.06 27.18
N THR A 33 -31.97 -3.33 28.36
CA THR A 33 -32.29 -2.31 29.37
C THR A 33 -31.05 -1.80 30.11
N ARG A 34 -29.98 -2.61 30.21
CA ARG A 34 -28.72 -2.19 30.87
C ARG A 34 -27.85 -1.27 30.00
N ARG A 35 -27.86 -1.45 28.67
CA ARG A 35 -27.10 -0.59 27.74
C ARG A 35 -27.70 0.81 27.60
N SER A 36 -29.03 0.92 27.67
CA SER A 36 -29.75 2.20 27.55
C SER A 36 -29.66 3.06 28.82
N PHE A 37 -29.56 2.46 30.01
CA PHE A 37 -29.36 3.20 31.26
C PHE A 37 -27.94 3.77 31.41
N PHE A 38 -26.92 3.07 30.91
CA PHE A 38 -25.53 3.52 30.97
C PHE A 38 -25.23 4.65 29.98
N TRP A 39 -25.87 4.64 28.80
CA TRP A 39 -25.72 5.71 27.80
C TRP A 39 -26.33 7.04 28.28
N ARG A 40 -27.49 6.99 28.96
CA ARG A 40 -28.12 8.20 29.54
C ARG A 40 -27.33 8.81 30.70
N ARG A 41 -26.52 8.03 31.43
CA ARG A 41 -25.70 8.53 32.54
C ARG A 41 -24.38 9.15 32.06
N ALA A 42 -23.75 8.58 31.03
CA ALA A 42 -22.54 9.16 30.42
C ALA A 42 -22.82 10.50 29.69
N GLN A 43 -24.05 10.70 29.21
CA GLN A 43 -24.44 11.92 28.52
C GLN A 43 -24.84 13.06 29.47
N ALA A 44 -25.16 12.74 30.74
CA ALA A 44 -25.50 13.73 31.77
C ALA A 44 -24.27 14.36 32.47
N GLU A 45 -23.06 13.80 32.32
CA GLU A 45 -21.82 14.31 32.94
C GLU A 45 -20.94 15.13 31.97
N HIS A 46 -21.33 15.28 30.70
CA HIS A 46 -20.54 16.01 29.69
C HIS A 46 -21.10 17.42 29.37
N ASP A 47 -22.18 17.85 30.03
CA ASP A 47 -22.90 19.10 29.73
C ASP A 47 -22.75 20.23 30.77
N GLU A 48 -21.84 20.10 31.75
CA GLU A 48 -21.50 21.19 32.68
C GLU A 48 -20.05 21.66 32.55
N ARG A 49 -19.77 22.51 31.54
CA ARG A 49 -18.70 23.53 31.63
C ARG A 49 -19.10 24.80 30.87
N PRO A 50 -19.16 25.97 31.53
CA PRO A 50 -19.52 27.21 30.86
C PRO A 50 -18.36 27.76 30.04
N LYS A 51 -18.70 28.21 28.82
CA LYS A 51 -17.87 29.09 27.98
C LYS A 51 -18.05 30.54 28.45
N THR A 52 -17.02 31.35 28.19
CA THR A 52 -16.93 32.82 28.32
C THR A 52 -16.39 33.38 29.64
N ALA A 53 -15.28 34.12 29.52
CA ALA A 53 -14.83 35.29 30.32
C ALA A 53 -13.29 35.33 30.41
N LEU A 54 -12.62 35.92 29.42
CA LEU A 54 -11.28 36.52 29.57
C LEU A 54 -11.01 37.51 28.43
N THR A 55 -12.02 38.33 28.15
CA THR A 55 -11.86 39.65 27.55
C THR A 55 -12.29 40.66 28.59
N THR A 56 -11.44 41.65 28.85
CA THR A 56 -11.69 42.86 29.67
C THR A 56 -11.35 42.73 31.16
N ILE A 57 -10.68 43.77 31.68
CA ILE A 57 -10.00 43.95 32.99
C ILE A 57 -8.51 43.59 32.84
N LEU A 58 -7.54 44.51 32.71
CA LEU A 58 -7.44 45.87 33.22
C LEU A 58 -6.46 46.67 32.36
N ARG A 59 -6.97 47.73 31.74
CA ARG A 59 -6.24 48.89 31.26
C ARG A 59 -5.99 49.78 32.46
N GLY A 60 -4.73 50.06 32.83
CA GLY A 60 -4.40 51.13 33.78
C GLY A 60 -3.26 50.82 34.74
N LEU A 61 -2.02 51.07 34.30
CA LEU A 61 -0.97 51.84 34.99
C LEU A 61 0.31 51.70 34.13
N LEU A 62 0.57 52.64 33.24
CA LEU A 62 1.40 53.82 33.48
C LEU A 62 2.88 53.45 33.64
N ASP A 63 3.61 53.45 32.52
CA ASP A 63 5.00 53.89 32.52
C ASP A 63 5.19 54.94 31.43
N ALA A 64 5.93 55.96 31.82
CA ALA A 64 5.97 57.28 31.25
C ALA A 64 6.87 57.39 30.00
N MET A 65 6.51 58.39 29.18
CA MET A 65 7.24 59.04 28.08
C MET A 65 8.75 59.31 28.38
N PRO A 66 9.65 59.68 27.42
CA PRO A 66 9.36 60.49 26.22
C PRO A 66 10.23 60.27 24.95
N ALA A 67 9.97 61.17 24.00
CA ALA A 67 10.40 61.25 22.61
C ALA A 67 11.85 61.74 22.35
N ASN A 68 12.39 61.25 21.22
CA ASN A 68 13.10 61.95 20.12
C ASN A 68 14.00 63.18 20.43
N LYS A 69 15.30 63.10 20.08
CA LYS A 69 16.16 64.23 19.68
C LYS A 69 17.11 63.84 18.54
N ARG A 70 17.23 64.75 17.56
CA ARG A 70 18.03 64.69 16.31
C ARG A 70 19.49 65.14 16.53
N GLY A 71 20.42 64.68 15.68
CA GLY A 71 21.72 65.32 15.45
C GLY A 71 22.78 64.42 14.77
N ALA A 72 23.12 64.74 13.51
CA ALA A 72 24.03 64.08 12.53
C ALA A 72 25.56 64.32 12.77
N PRO A 73 26.52 64.09 11.81
CA PRO A 73 26.84 62.98 10.88
C PRO A 73 28.37 62.59 10.84
N LEU A 74 28.73 61.73 9.86
CA LEU A 74 30.07 61.36 9.31
C LEU A 74 30.94 60.30 10.04
N ALA A 75 31.12 59.13 9.42
CA ALA A 75 32.38 58.74 8.77
C ALA A 75 32.29 57.37 8.06
N SER A 76 33.03 57.30 6.96
CA SER A 76 33.27 56.22 6.00
C SER A 76 33.49 54.80 6.55
N GLY A 77 32.85 53.82 5.90
CA GLY A 77 33.15 52.39 6.04
C GLY A 77 32.73 51.60 4.79
N THR A 78 33.69 51.40 3.90
CA THR A 78 33.79 50.45 2.77
C THR A 78 32.61 49.51 2.45
N ALA A 79 32.13 49.62 1.20
CA ALA A 79 31.23 48.67 0.57
C ALA A 79 31.91 47.32 0.26
N PRO A 80 31.29 46.15 0.57
CA PRO A 80 31.64 44.90 -0.06
C PRO A 80 30.90 44.76 -1.40
N LYS A 81 31.68 44.55 -2.46
CA LYS A 81 31.26 44.35 -3.85
C LYS A 81 30.07 43.37 -3.93
N LYS A 82 28.92 43.83 -4.44
CA LYS A 82 27.86 42.96 -4.95
C LYS A 82 28.46 42.03 -6.00
N ARG A 83 28.50 40.72 -5.71
CA ARG A 83 28.66 39.71 -6.76
C ARG A 83 27.54 39.96 -7.77
N LYS A 84 27.90 40.13 -9.05
CA LYS A 84 26.94 40.20 -10.15
C LYS A 84 26.07 38.96 -10.05
N ALA A 85 24.77 39.15 -9.81
CA ALA A 85 23.81 38.07 -9.88
C ALA A 85 23.77 37.60 -11.34
N GLU A 86 24.01 36.31 -11.55
CA GLU A 86 23.74 35.64 -12.82
C GLU A 86 22.28 35.87 -13.24
N PRO A 87 21.98 35.94 -14.55
CA PRO A 87 20.62 36.16 -15.02
C PRO A 87 19.73 35.01 -14.55
N LYS A 88 18.86 35.30 -13.57
CA LYS A 88 17.89 34.32 -13.07
C LYS A 88 16.97 33.94 -14.23
N ALA A 89 16.94 32.65 -14.56
CA ALA A 89 16.04 32.09 -15.56
C ALA A 89 14.60 32.62 -15.37
N PRO A 90 13.85 32.88 -16.47
CA PRO A 90 12.48 33.37 -16.37
C PRO A 90 11.63 32.38 -15.57
N LYS A 91 10.87 32.90 -14.60
CA LYS A 91 9.98 32.10 -13.74
C LYS A 91 8.54 32.40 -14.15
N PHE A 92 7.83 31.36 -14.54
CA PHE A 92 6.39 31.41 -14.77
C PHE A 92 5.67 31.05 -13.48
N TYR A 93 4.49 31.61 -13.26
CA TYR A 93 3.69 31.40 -12.05
C TYR A 93 2.31 30.89 -12.45
N GLY A 94 1.98 29.64 -12.11
CA GLY A 94 0.65 29.09 -12.31
C GLY A 94 -0.22 29.33 -11.08
N VAL A 95 -1.38 29.97 -11.25
CA VAL A 95 -2.41 30.14 -10.22
C VAL A 95 -3.57 29.21 -10.56
N ARG A 96 -3.78 28.18 -9.74
CA ARG A 96 -4.85 27.20 -9.89
C ARG A 96 -6.11 27.59 -9.13
N PHE A 97 -5.93 28.25 -7.99
CA PHE A 97 -7.03 28.81 -7.19
C PHE A 97 -6.63 30.22 -6.76
N GLY A 98 -7.45 31.21 -7.10
CA GLY A 98 -7.19 32.64 -6.94
C GLY A 98 -8.31 33.45 -7.58
N HIS A 99 -8.19 34.78 -7.65
CA HIS A 99 -9.18 35.66 -8.29
C HIS A 99 -9.35 35.33 -9.78
N ILE A 100 -8.24 35.13 -10.50
CA ILE A 100 -8.22 34.67 -11.89
C ILE A 100 -7.19 33.53 -11.97
N PRO A 101 -7.62 32.28 -12.22
CA PRO A 101 -6.71 31.18 -12.51
C PRO A 101 -6.03 31.36 -13.87
N GLY A 102 -4.74 31.03 -13.96
CA GLY A 102 -3.95 31.22 -15.18
C GLY A 102 -2.44 31.18 -14.94
N VAL A 103 -1.68 31.36 -16.02
CA VAL A 103 -0.22 31.45 -15.98
C VAL A 103 0.21 32.90 -16.11
N TYR A 104 1.14 33.32 -15.26
CA TYR A 104 1.69 34.66 -15.22
C TYR A 104 3.20 34.63 -15.41
N ASP A 105 3.73 35.51 -16.24
CA ASP A 105 5.17 35.65 -16.51
C ASP A 105 5.91 36.45 -15.43
N ASN A 106 5.19 37.02 -14.47
CA ASN A 106 5.76 37.81 -13.39
C ASN A 106 5.04 37.64 -12.05
N TRP A 107 5.81 37.77 -10.96
CA TRP A 107 5.33 37.63 -9.59
C TRP A 107 4.28 38.68 -9.23
N THR A 108 4.42 39.91 -9.72
CA THR A 108 3.51 41.01 -9.39
C THR A 108 2.09 40.74 -9.88
N GLN A 109 1.94 40.14 -11.07
CA GLN A 109 0.64 39.72 -11.61
C GLN A 109 0.08 38.54 -10.84
N CYS A 110 0.89 37.51 -10.56
CA CYS A 110 0.49 36.36 -9.72
C CYS A 110 0.03 36.81 -8.33
N GLN A 111 0.78 37.69 -7.67
CA GLN A 111 0.49 38.20 -6.33
C GLN A 111 -0.86 38.91 -6.27
N LYS A 112 -1.23 39.69 -7.30
CA LYS A 112 -2.55 40.33 -7.39
C LYS A 112 -3.70 39.31 -7.42
N GLN A 113 -3.47 38.12 -7.97
CA GLN A 113 -4.51 37.08 -8.07
C GLN A 113 -4.66 36.25 -6.79
N ILE A 114 -3.64 36.20 -5.94
CA ILE A 114 -3.67 35.41 -4.70
C ILE A 114 -3.92 36.27 -3.46
N SER A 115 -3.59 37.56 -3.51
CA SER A 115 -3.73 38.46 -2.36
C SER A 115 -5.21 38.66 -2.01
N GLY A 116 -5.57 38.33 -0.75
CA GLY A 116 -6.94 38.44 -0.25
C GLY A 116 -7.88 37.29 -0.65
N CYS A 117 -7.43 36.30 -1.41
CA CYS A 117 -8.23 35.11 -1.77
C CYS A 117 -7.96 33.97 -0.77
N ALA A 118 -8.97 33.60 0.03
CA ALA A 118 -8.86 32.49 0.98
C ALA A 118 -8.77 31.16 0.21
N GLY A 119 -7.68 30.40 0.43
CA GLY A 119 -7.45 29.11 -0.23
C GLY A 119 -6.67 29.17 -1.53
N ALA A 120 -6.02 30.30 -1.85
CA ALA A 120 -5.25 30.44 -3.09
C ALA A 120 -4.17 29.35 -3.27
N MET A 121 -4.14 28.73 -4.45
CA MET A 121 -3.19 27.69 -4.85
C MET A 121 -2.35 28.20 -6.01
N PHE A 122 -1.05 28.40 -5.80
CA PHE A 122 -0.11 28.86 -6.82
C PHE A 122 1.25 28.19 -6.68
N LYS A 123 1.99 28.07 -7.79
CA LYS A 123 3.36 27.53 -7.84
C LYS A 123 4.16 28.19 -8.97
N SER A 124 5.48 28.28 -8.81
CA SER A 124 6.38 28.81 -9.85
C SER A 124 7.07 27.68 -10.61
N PHE A 125 7.23 27.87 -11.92
CA PHE A 125 7.80 26.90 -12.85
C PHE A 125 8.87 27.53 -13.75
N PRO A 126 9.86 26.74 -14.19
CA PRO A 126 10.86 27.18 -15.16
C PRO A 126 10.32 27.40 -16.58
N THR A 127 9.20 26.76 -16.95
CA THR A 127 8.60 26.89 -18.29
C THR A 127 7.11 27.22 -18.22
N GLU A 128 6.61 27.93 -19.22
CA GLU A 128 5.18 28.28 -19.35
C GLU A 128 4.29 27.03 -19.45
N GLN A 129 4.78 26.02 -20.18
CA GLN A 129 4.09 24.75 -20.35
C GLN A 129 3.90 23.99 -19.03
N GLU A 130 4.92 23.95 -18.17
CA GLU A 130 4.80 23.33 -16.83
C GLU A 130 3.81 24.10 -15.94
N ALA A 131 3.74 25.42 -16.07
CA ALA A 131 2.76 26.24 -15.36
C ALA A 131 1.33 26.02 -15.88
N LEU A 132 1.16 25.88 -17.19
CA LEU A 132 -0.13 25.55 -17.82
C LEU A 132 -0.65 24.19 -17.35
N GLU A 133 0.22 23.19 -17.28
CA GLU A 133 -0.14 21.85 -16.81
C GLU A 133 -0.56 21.82 -15.34
N TYR A 134 0.11 22.61 -14.49
CA TYR A 134 -0.26 22.77 -13.08
C TYR A 134 -1.65 23.41 -12.91
N VAL A 135 -1.93 24.46 -13.69
CA VAL A 135 -3.26 25.10 -13.71
C VAL A 135 -4.32 24.13 -14.26
N ALA A 136 -3.96 23.30 -15.23
CA ALA A 136 -4.83 22.31 -15.87
C ALA A 136 -5.10 21.05 -15.04
N GLY A 137 -4.53 20.91 -13.85
CA GLY A 137 -4.87 19.80 -12.96
C GLY A 137 -3.73 18.82 -12.65
N LYS A 138 -2.65 18.85 -13.42
CA LYS A 138 -1.56 17.86 -13.35
C LYS A 138 -0.53 18.30 -12.31
N ASP A 139 -0.55 17.67 -11.14
CA ASP A 139 0.48 17.90 -10.12
C ASP A 139 1.80 17.26 -10.56
N THR A 140 2.73 18.08 -11.07
CA THR A 140 4.13 17.66 -11.28
C THR A 140 4.83 17.56 -9.91
N LYS A 141 4.60 16.46 -9.20
CA LYS A 141 5.63 15.93 -8.31
C LYS A 141 6.76 15.44 -9.21
N LYS A 142 7.81 16.25 -9.37
CA LYS A 142 9.11 15.70 -9.75
C LYS A 142 9.54 14.80 -8.60
N GLU A 143 9.27 13.51 -8.72
CA GLU A 143 9.98 12.51 -7.94
C GLU A 143 11.44 12.64 -8.35
N GLY A 144 12.28 13.09 -7.41
CA GLY A 144 13.72 13.05 -7.60
C GLY A 144 14.19 11.60 -7.70
N PRO A 145 15.47 11.37 -8.07
CA PRO A 145 16.03 10.02 -8.16
C PRO A 145 15.74 9.18 -6.90
N PRO A 146 15.64 7.84 -7.03
CA PRO A 146 15.33 6.96 -5.92
C PRO A 146 16.30 7.22 -4.78
N LYS A 147 15.76 7.50 -3.58
CA LYS A 147 16.56 7.75 -2.38
C LYS A 147 16.79 6.44 -1.67
N TYR A 148 18.06 6.15 -1.37
CA TYR A 148 18.46 5.02 -0.56
C TYR A 148 18.64 5.49 0.88
N TYR A 149 18.01 4.82 1.83
CA TYR A 149 18.08 5.10 3.26
C TYR A 149 18.88 3.98 3.92
N ALA A 150 20.13 4.26 4.30
CA ALA A 150 20.98 3.31 4.99
C ALA A 150 20.81 3.47 6.51
N VAL A 151 20.46 2.38 7.20
CA VAL A 151 20.32 2.31 8.66
C VAL A 151 21.41 1.38 9.18
N ALA A 152 22.42 1.95 9.80
CA ALA A 152 23.58 1.23 10.34
C ALA A 152 23.37 0.78 11.79
N ARG A 153 22.47 1.45 12.54
CA ARG A 153 22.17 1.07 13.92
C ARG A 153 20.71 1.35 14.22
N GLY A 154 19.98 0.36 14.72
CA GLY A 154 18.57 0.47 15.02
C GLY A 154 17.93 -0.91 15.19
N PRO A 155 16.61 -0.97 15.43
CA PRO A 155 15.86 -2.22 15.46
C PRO A 155 15.69 -2.84 14.06
N ILE A 156 15.93 -2.07 13.00
CA ILE A 156 16.13 -2.55 11.65
C ILE A 156 17.46 -1.97 11.13
N THR A 157 18.26 -2.79 10.46
CA THR A 157 19.54 -2.41 9.86
C THR A 157 19.58 -2.84 8.40
N GLY A 158 20.22 -2.05 7.53
CA GLY A 158 20.28 -2.29 6.09
C GLY A 158 19.97 -1.05 5.23
N ILE A 159 19.80 -1.25 3.92
CA ILE A 159 19.49 -0.19 2.94
C ILE A 159 18.02 -0.32 2.48
N TYR A 160 17.27 0.78 2.51
CA TYR A 160 15.85 0.82 2.19
C TYR A 160 15.52 1.87 1.14
N LEU A 161 14.47 1.65 0.35
CA LEU A 161 13.98 2.61 -0.65
C LEU A 161 12.84 3.51 -0.14
N ASP A 162 12.17 3.11 0.94
CA ASP A 162 11.04 3.84 1.51
C ASP A 162 11.39 4.41 2.88
N TRP A 163 11.29 5.74 3.00
CA TRP A 163 11.48 6.44 4.26
C TRP A 163 10.48 5.98 5.32
N LYS A 164 9.25 5.62 4.93
CA LYS A 164 8.20 5.26 5.89
C LYS A 164 8.55 4.01 6.70
N ILE A 165 9.18 3.03 6.05
CA ILE A 165 9.67 1.80 6.70
C ILE A 165 10.74 2.16 7.74
N VAL A 166 11.68 3.02 7.35
CA VAL A 166 12.76 3.47 8.23
C VAL A 166 12.22 4.27 9.40
N GLU A 167 11.35 5.24 9.13
CA GLU A 167 10.75 6.16 10.10
C GLU A 167 9.99 5.40 11.20
N GLU A 168 9.10 4.47 10.83
CA GLU A 168 8.33 3.69 11.80
C GLU A 168 9.24 2.86 12.72
N ALA A 169 10.34 2.32 12.19
CA ALA A 169 11.25 1.48 12.96
C ALA A 169 12.20 2.28 13.85
N ILE A 170 12.70 3.43 13.41
CA ILE A 170 13.60 4.27 14.24
C ILE A 170 12.84 5.08 15.29
N THR A 171 11.53 5.28 15.12
CA THR A 171 10.70 6.08 16.03
C THR A 171 10.61 5.38 17.40
N GLY A 172 11.44 5.83 18.34
CA GLY A 172 11.54 5.27 19.70
C GLY A 172 12.82 4.47 19.97
N ALA A 173 13.68 4.26 18.96
CA ALA A 173 14.98 3.61 19.14
C ALA A 173 15.97 4.52 19.88
N LYS A 174 16.82 3.95 20.74
CA LYS A 174 17.89 4.68 21.43
C LYS A 174 19.12 4.78 20.54
N GLY A 175 19.40 5.97 20.02
CA GLY A 175 20.58 6.26 19.20
C GLY A 175 20.61 5.59 17.82
N PRO A 176 19.52 5.63 17.02
CA PRO A 176 19.54 5.07 15.69
C PRO A 176 20.52 5.84 14.80
N LYS A 177 21.30 5.13 14.00
CA LYS A 177 22.29 5.70 13.09
C LYS A 177 21.86 5.41 11.67
N TYR A 178 21.43 6.44 10.94
CA TYR A 178 20.93 6.31 9.58
C TYR A 178 21.26 7.55 8.73
N LYS A 179 21.34 7.39 7.42
CA LYS A 179 21.60 8.46 6.46
C LYS A 179 20.96 8.15 5.10
N LYS A 180 20.69 9.20 4.31
CA LYS A 180 20.12 9.10 2.97
C LYS A 180 21.19 9.34 1.89
N PHE A 181 21.09 8.61 0.79
CA PHE A 181 22.03 8.60 -0.33
C PHE A 181 21.29 8.61 -1.66
N GLU A 182 21.95 9.11 -2.69
CA GLU A 182 21.43 9.15 -4.06
C GLU A 182 21.82 7.91 -4.86
N THR A 183 22.84 7.18 -4.41
CA THR A 183 23.34 5.97 -5.06
C THR A 183 23.50 4.82 -4.06
N ILE A 184 23.38 3.58 -4.56
CA ILE A 184 23.57 2.36 -3.76
C ILE A 184 24.99 2.26 -3.18
N PRO A 185 26.08 2.47 -3.96
CA PRO A 185 27.43 2.31 -3.44
C PRO A 185 27.74 3.25 -2.27
N GLU A 186 27.22 4.48 -2.28
CA GLU A 186 27.37 5.40 -1.16
C GLU A 186 26.60 4.94 0.09
N ALA A 187 25.45 4.30 -0.10
CA ALA A 187 24.67 3.73 0.99
C ALA A 187 25.35 2.49 1.60
N VAL A 188 25.94 1.61 0.76
CA VAL A 188 26.72 0.44 1.20
C VAL A 188 27.93 0.89 2.01
N ALA A 189 28.73 1.83 1.50
CA ALA A 189 29.90 2.36 2.22
C ALA A 189 29.55 2.96 3.59
N TYR A 190 28.35 3.52 3.73
CA TYR A 190 27.88 4.03 5.01
C TYR A 190 27.51 2.92 6.00
N ILE A 191 26.95 1.81 5.53
CA ILE A 191 26.71 0.62 6.37
C ILE A 191 28.06 0.04 6.81
N GLU A 192 29.00 -0.15 5.90
CA GLU A 192 30.35 -0.68 6.20
C GLU A 192 31.09 0.14 7.26
N GLN A 193 30.91 1.46 7.26
CA GLN A 193 31.59 2.32 8.21
C GLN A 193 31.01 2.22 9.64
N TRP A 194 29.75 1.83 9.79
CA TRP A 194 28.99 2.12 11.02
C TRP A 194 28.10 0.99 11.54
N ALA A 195 27.87 -0.07 10.77
CA ALA A 195 27.05 -1.22 11.14
C ALA A 195 27.91 -2.37 11.70
N ASP A 196 27.25 -3.40 12.21
CA ASP A 196 27.85 -4.68 12.61
C ASP A 196 28.13 -5.58 11.39
N ASP A 197 29.06 -6.54 11.56
CA ASP A 197 29.52 -7.43 10.49
C ASP A 197 28.38 -8.24 9.86
N GLU A 198 27.38 -8.67 10.64
CA GLU A 198 26.19 -9.39 10.14
C GLU A 198 25.35 -8.52 9.19
N THR A 199 25.14 -7.25 9.56
CA THR A 199 24.47 -6.27 8.70
C THR A 199 25.31 -5.95 7.45
N ILE A 200 26.64 -5.88 7.59
CA ILE A 200 27.56 -5.60 6.48
C ILE A 200 27.49 -6.74 5.45
N ASP A 201 27.58 -7.99 5.89
CA ASP A 201 27.51 -9.16 5.00
C ASP A 201 26.15 -9.27 4.32
N ALA A 202 25.05 -9.05 5.06
CA ALA A 202 23.70 -9.05 4.50
C ALA A 202 23.51 -7.95 3.44
N VAL A 203 24.06 -6.75 3.66
CA VAL A 203 23.98 -5.65 2.71
C VAL A 203 24.88 -5.88 1.50
N ARG A 204 26.07 -6.44 1.68
CA ARG A 204 26.98 -6.78 0.56
C ARG A 204 26.39 -7.85 -0.35
N ALA A 205 25.87 -8.93 0.22
CA ALA A 205 25.20 -10.00 -0.53
C ALA A 205 23.98 -9.50 -1.33
N GLN A 206 23.29 -8.46 -0.84
CA GLN A 206 22.08 -7.94 -1.48
C GLN A 206 22.34 -6.77 -2.44
N TRP A 207 23.34 -5.92 -2.17
CA TRP A 207 23.47 -4.61 -2.83
C TRP A 207 24.87 -4.28 -3.35
N ASP A 208 25.92 -5.06 -3.03
CA ASP A 208 27.26 -4.84 -3.58
C ASP A 208 27.58 -5.84 -4.70
N PRO A 209 27.61 -5.40 -5.97
CA PRO A 209 27.98 -6.26 -7.09
C PRO A 209 29.44 -6.75 -7.05
N ARG A 210 30.29 -6.16 -6.20
CA ARG A 210 31.70 -6.57 -6.05
C ARG A 210 31.88 -7.77 -5.12
N TYR A 211 30.85 -8.11 -4.33
CA TYR A 211 30.92 -9.17 -3.33
C TYR A 211 31.07 -10.57 -3.96
N GLU A 212 30.52 -10.80 -5.16
CA GLU A 212 30.72 -12.05 -5.92
C GLU A 212 32.16 -12.20 -6.42
N VAL A 213 32.85 -11.10 -6.73
CA VAL A 213 34.20 -11.12 -7.33
C VAL A 213 35.30 -11.33 -6.27
N GLU A 214 35.10 -10.83 -5.04
CA GLU A 214 36.08 -10.98 -3.95
C GLU A 214 36.12 -12.39 -3.36
N GLN A 215 35.07 -13.21 -3.53
CA GLN A 215 35.10 -14.63 -3.13
C GLN A 215 35.94 -15.49 -4.10
N GLU A 216 35.86 -15.24 -5.42
CA GLU A 216 36.61 -15.99 -6.44
C GLU A 216 38.13 -15.74 -6.40
N GLU A 217 38.58 -14.55 -5.98
CA GLU A 217 40.00 -14.17 -6.03
C GLU A 217 40.83 -14.70 -4.83
N SER A 218 40.15 -15.13 -3.76
CA SER A 218 40.80 -15.60 -2.53
C SER A 218 41.14 -17.11 -2.50
N GLU A 219 40.64 -17.89 -3.47
CA GLU A 219 40.73 -19.37 -3.49
C GLU A 219 41.66 -19.97 -4.56
N LEU A 220 42.35 -19.15 -5.36
CA LEU A 220 43.25 -19.62 -6.43
C LEU A 220 44.67 -19.95 -5.92
N GLU A 221 44.88 -21.18 -5.45
CA GLU A 221 46.18 -21.87 -5.49
C GLU A 221 46.28 -22.68 -6.79
N PRO A 222 47.41 -22.66 -7.53
CA PRO A 222 47.47 -23.27 -8.85
C PRO A 222 47.99 -24.73 -8.83
N GLU A 223 47.68 -25.42 -9.93
CA GLU A 223 48.38 -26.60 -10.49
C GLU A 223 47.77 -27.99 -10.18
N SER A 224 46.99 -28.53 -11.11
CA SER A 224 47.51 -29.45 -12.16
C SER A 224 46.35 -30.10 -12.94
N GLU A 225 46.54 -30.19 -14.25
CA GLU A 225 45.60 -30.81 -15.21
C GLU A 225 45.41 -32.31 -14.92
N VAL A 226 44.17 -32.77 -14.77
CA VAL A 226 43.67 -34.06 -15.30
C VAL A 226 42.13 -34.10 -15.30
N ASP A 227 41.59 -34.36 -16.49
CA ASP A 227 40.39 -35.13 -16.84
C ASP A 227 39.07 -34.96 -16.06
N LEU A 228 38.07 -34.45 -16.81
CA LEU A 228 36.66 -34.87 -16.82
C LEU A 228 36.12 -35.42 -15.50
N ASP A 229 35.53 -34.55 -14.67
CA ASP A 229 34.34 -34.97 -13.94
C ASP A 229 33.31 -33.85 -13.84
N VAL A 230 32.07 -34.29 -13.98
CA VAL A 230 30.85 -33.49 -13.88
C VAL A 230 30.63 -33.18 -12.41
N SER A 231 30.72 -31.91 -12.04
CA SER A 231 30.00 -31.39 -10.88
C SER A 231 29.78 -29.90 -11.07
N ASP A 232 28.74 -29.58 -11.84
CA ASP A 232 27.99 -28.34 -11.64
C ASP A 232 27.52 -28.41 -10.18
N SER A 233 28.10 -27.60 -9.30
CA SER A 233 27.85 -27.70 -7.86
C SER A 233 26.45 -27.17 -7.55
N ASP A 234 25.52 -28.13 -7.54
CA ASP A 234 24.11 -28.11 -7.13
C ASP A 234 23.88 -27.59 -5.69
N GLU A 235 24.30 -26.37 -5.35
CA GLU A 235 24.04 -25.83 -4.01
C GLU A 235 22.74 -24.99 -3.92
N ASP A 236 22.03 -24.77 -5.04
CA ASP A 236 20.78 -23.97 -5.06
C ASP A 236 19.54 -24.74 -5.57
N GLU A 237 19.66 -26.07 -5.75
CA GLU A 237 18.59 -26.94 -6.23
C GLU A 237 17.59 -27.37 -5.13
N THR A 238 17.99 -27.34 -3.86
CA THR A 238 17.15 -27.85 -2.75
C THR A 238 16.37 -26.78 -2.00
N LYS A 239 16.62 -25.49 -2.27
CA LYS A 239 15.95 -24.39 -1.57
C LYS A 239 14.53 -24.23 -2.10
N SER A 240 13.57 -24.67 -1.30
CA SER A 240 12.15 -24.59 -1.66
C SER A 240 11.69 -23.12 -1.72
N ILE A 241 10.92 -22.79 -2.77
CA ILE A 241 10.47 -21.41 -3.00
C ILE A 241 9.17 -21.21 -2.23
N VAL A 242 9.17 -20.25 -1.29
CA VAL A 242 7.97 -19.83 -0.56
C VAL A 242 7.32 -18.65 -1.26
N ILE A 243 6.02 -18.74 -1.51
CA ILE A 243 5.29 -17.81 -2.36
C ILE A 243 3.96 -17.51 -1.72
N TYR A 244 3.56 -16.25 -1.72
CA TYR A 244 2.29 -15.81 -1.18
C TYR A 244 1.39 -15.35 -2.32
N THR A 245 0.12 -15.77 -2.29
CA THR A 245 -0.85 -15.41 -3.32
C THR A 245 -2.12 -14.84 -2.72
N ASP A 246 -2.59 -13.72 -3.27
CA ASP A 246 -3.85 -13.09 -2.90
C ASP A 246 -4.61 -12.56 -4.12
N GLY A 247 -5.93 -12.42 -3.99
CA GLY A 247 -6.82 -11.80 -4.95
C GLY A 247 -7.73 -10.77 -4.28
N SER A 248 -7.80 -9.58 -4.89
CA SER A 248 -8.61 -8.47 -4.38
C SER A 248 -9.64 -8.01 -5.39
N CYS A 249 -10.86 -7.71 -4.95
CA CYS A 249 -11.92 -7.17 -5.81
C CYS A 249 -12.62 -5.95 -5.19
N LEU A 250 -12.51 -4.82 -5.88
CA LEU A 250 -13.28 -3.61 -5.60
C LEU A 250 -14.69 -3.78 -6.15
N GLY A 251 -15.71 -3.57 -5.31
CA GLY A 251 -17.11 -3.70 -5.73
C GLY A 251 -17.59 -5.15 -5.90
N ASN A 252 -16.95 -6.11 -5.22
CA ASN A 252 -17.28 -7.53 -5.25
C ASN A 252 -18.80 -7.77 -5.08
N GLY A 253 -19.39 -8.50 -6.03
CA GLY A 253 -20.81 -8.85 -6.00
C GLY A 253 -21.79 -7.80 -6.51
N LYS A 254 -21.35 -6.65 -7.07
CA LYS A 254 -22.27 -5.59 -7.53
C LYS A 254 -22.66 -5.57 -9.01
N ASN A 255 -22.06 -6.36 -9.90
CA ASN A 255 -22.34 -6.27 -11.36
C ASN A 255 -22.44 -7.61 -12.10
N HIS A 256 -22.94 -8.68 -11.45
CA HIS A 256 -23.32 -9.89 -12.17
C HIS A 256 -24.84 -10.04 -12.18
N GLU A 257 -25.52 -9.22 -12.97
CA GLU A 257 -26.73 -9.61 -13.68
C GLU A 257 -27.18 -8.49 -14.65
N LYS A 258 -27.52 -8.92 -15.88
CA LYS A 258 -28.06 -8.14 -17.02
C LYS A 258 -27.07 -7.56 -18.02
N SER A 259 -26.30 -8.44 -18.66
CA SER A 259 -25.89 -8.25 -20.06
C SER A 259 -26.24 -9.51 -20.88
N ASN A 260 -27.53 -9.71 -21.15
CA ASN A 260 -28.06 -10.26 -22.40
C ASN A 260 -29.52 -10.69 -22.23
N ALA A 261 -30.43 -9.78 -22.62
CA ALA A 261 -31.72 -10.15 -23.20
C ALA A 261 -32.04 -9.04 -24.21
N LYS A 262 -31.70 -9.28 -25.48
CA LYS A 262 -32.32 -8.56 -26.59
C LYS A 262 -33.72 -9.16 -26.76
N ASP A 263 -34.65 -8.80 -25.90
CA ASP A 263 -36.07 -8.98 -26.18
C ASP A 263 -36.65 -7.64 -26.59
N HIS A 264 -36.95 -7.55 -27.88
CA HIS A 264 -37.76 -6.51 -28.48
C HIS A 264 -39.20 -6.60 -27.95
N ASP A 265 -39.50 -6.13 -26.73
CA ASP A 265 -40.79 -5.51 -26.45
C ASP A 265 -40.80 -4.76 -25.11
N LYS A 266 -41.35 -3.55 -25.15
CA LYS A 266 -41.95 -2.75 -24.06
C LYS A 266 -41.28 -2.75 -22.67
N GLY A 267 -40.55 -1.65 -22.44
CA GLY A 267 -40.71 -0.79 -21.26
C GLY A 267 -40.72 -1.42 -19.86
N ASN A 268 -39.54 -1.51 -19.24
CA ASN A 268 -39.42 -1.25 -17.80
C ASN A 268 -38.02 -0.74 -17.46
N ALA A 269 -37.95 0.28 -16.61
CA ALA A 269 -36.78 1.10 -16.36
C ALA A 269 -35.59 0.30 -15.79
N LYS A 270 -34.44 0.60 -16.39
CA LYS A 270 -33.09 0.12 -16.11
C LYS A 270 -32.73 0.31 -14.62
N ALA A 271 -32.53 -0.78 -13.88
CA ALA A 271 -31.87 -0.71 -12.58
C ALA A 271 -30.40 -0.34 -12.81
N ILE A 272 -30.05 0.94 -12.64
CA ILE A 272 -28.68 1.42 -12.71
C ILE A 272 -27.96 0.94 -11.44
N ALA A 273 -26.99 0.04 -11.58
CA ALA A 273 -26.12 -0.35 -10.49
C ALA A 273 -25.45 0.92 -9.90
N LYS A 274 -25.79 1.26 -8.65
CA LYS A 274 -25.15 2.38 -7.92
C LYS A 274 -23.76 1.94 -7.46
N GLY A 275 -22.77 2.09 -8.33
CA GLY A 275 -21.36 1.93 -8.00
C GLY A 275 -20.45 1.86 -9.23
N PRO A 276 -19.14 2.13 -9.09
CA PRO A 276 -18.18 1.84 -10.14
C PRO A 276 -18.20 0.35 -10.50
N PRO A 277 -17.86 -0.02 -11.75
CA PRO A 277 -17.81 -1.42 -12.15
C PRO A 277 -16.85 -2.20 -11.27
N ALA A 278 -17.18 -3.48 -11.02
CA ALA A 278 -16.32 -4.35 -10.26
C ALA A 278 -14.95 -4.46 -10.94
N ALA A 279 -13.88 -4.40 -10.15
CA ALA A 279 -12.51 -4.39 -10.62
C ALA A 279 -11.66 -5.24 -9.69
N ALA A 280 -11.09 -6.32 -10.23
CA ALA A 280 -10.30 -7.26 -9.47
C ALA A 280 -8.82 -7.24 -9.89
N GLY A 281 -7.95 -7.69 -9.01
CA GLY A 281 -6.51 -7.71 -9.19
C GLY A 281 -5.86 -8.92 -8.55
N VAL A 282 -4.74 -9.31 -9.14
CA VAL A 282 -4.00 -10.53 -8.85
C VAL A 282 -2.68 -10.15 -8.19
N GLY A 283 -2.35 -10.78 -7.06
CA GLY A 283 -1.11 -10.57 -6.33
C GLY A 283 -0.34 -11.88 -6.14
N VAL A 284 0.91 -11.93 -6.59
CA VAL A 284 1.85 -13.02 -6.30
C VAL A 284 3.14 -12.42 -5.75
N TYR A 285 3.53 -12.85 -4.56
CA TYR A 285 4.64 -12.27 -3.81
C TYR A 285 5.68 -13.35 -3.46
N PHE A 286 6.90 -13.18 -3.97
CA PHE A 286 8.08 -14.03 -3.73
C PHE A 286 9.01 -13.44 -2.65
N GLY A 287 8.85 -12.16 -2.33
CA GLY A 287 9.74 -11.42 -1.43
C GLY A 287 9.83 -9.96 -1.85
N ASP A 288 10.34 -9.08 -0.98
CA ASP A 288 10.47 -7.67 -1.32
C ASP A 288 11.47 -7.49 -2.47
N PHE A 289 11.09 -6.68 -3.46
CA PHE A 289 11.88 -6.38 -4.66
C PHE A 289 12.21 -7.58 -5.56
N ASP A 290 11.61 -8.75 -5.31
CA ASP A 290 11.74 -9.88 -6.23
C ASP A 290 11.08 -9.53 -7.58
N LYS A 291 11.86 -9.66 -8.66
CA LYS A 291 11.41 -9.38 -10.03
C LYS A 291 10.27 -10.28 -10.51
N ARG A 292 10.05 -11.42 -9.85
CA ARG A 292 8.96 -12.36 -10.11
C ARG A 292 7.65 -11.95 -9.47
N ASN A 293 7.63 -10.91 -8.63
CA ASN A 293 6.39 -10.40 -8.05
C ASN A 293 5.41 -9.95 -9.13
N ILE A 294 4.14 -10.30 -8.96
CA ILE A 294 3.07 -9.99 -9.91
C ILE A 294 2.03 -9.11 -9.24
N SER A 295 1.75 -7.97 -9.86
CA SER A 295 0.62 -7.09 -9.55
C SER A 295 -0.06 -6.73 -10.86
N GLU A 296 -1.11 -7.46 -11.24
CA GLU A 296 -1.80 -7.26 -12.50
C GLU A 296 -3.32 -7.12 -12.31
N PRO A 297 -4.01 -6.37 -13.20
CA PRO A 297 -5.46 -6.38 -13.24
C PRO A 297 -5.98 -7.75 -13.65
N LEU A 298 -7.08 -8.20 -13.05
CA LEU A 298 -7.74 -9.44 -13.49
C LEU A 298 -8.28 -9.25 -14.92
N GLU A 299 -7.89 -10.15 -15.80
CA GLU A 299 -8.35 -10.16 -17.19
C GLU A 299 -9.79 -10.69 -17.34
N GLY A 300 -10.42 -10.33 -18.46
CA GLY A 300 -11.79 -10.74 -18.78
C GLY A 300 -12.88 -9.90 -18.11
N GLU A 301 -14.13 -10.28 -18.38
CA GLU A 301 -15.32 -9.55 -17.94
C GLU A 301 -15.73 -9.88 -16.51
N GLN A 302 -15.44 -11.11 -16.05
CA GLN A 302 -15.86 -11.61 -14.74
C GLN A 302 -14.91 -11.12 -13.65
N GLN A 303 -15.22 -9.98 -13.04
CA GLN A 303 -14.39 -9.34 -12.02
C GLN A 303 -14.86 -9.76 -10.61
N THR A 304 -14.33 -10.87 -10.09
CA THR A 304 -14.69 -11.40 -8.76
C THR A 304 -13.46 -11.71 -7.92
N ASN A 305 -13.60 -11.71 -6.58
CA ASN A 305 -12.49 -12.04 -5.68
C ASN A 305 -11.99 -13.48 -5.92
N GLN A 306 -12.92 -14.43 -5.96
CA GLN A 306 -12.61 -15.85 -6.17
C GLN A 306 -11.84 -16.12 -7.45
N ARG A 307 -12.20 -15.41 -8.54
CA ARG A 307 -11.48 -15.56 -9.80
C ARG A 307 -10.07 -14.96 -9.71
N ALA A 308 -9.91 -13.81 -9.05
CA ALA A 308 -8.59 -13.23 -8.80
C ALA A 308 -7.69 -14.11 -7.93
N GLU A 309 -8.22 -14.70 -6.86
CA GLU A 309 -7.49 -15.63 -5.99
C GLU A 309 -7.03 -16.90 -6.75
N LEU A 310 -7.88 -17.46 -7.62
CA LEU A 310 -7.51 -18.59 -8.46
C LEU A 310 -6.46 -18.18 -9.51
N THR A 311 -6.61 -17.01 -10.13
CA THR A 311 -5.61 -16.51 -11.07
C THR A 311 -4.27 -16.29 -10.38
N ALA A 312 -4.23 -15.78 -9.14
CA ALA A 312 -2.99 -15.64 -8.37
C ALA A 312 -2.29 -16.97 -8.14
N LEU A 313 -3.05 -18.01 -7.77
CA LEU A 313 -2.53 -19.37 -7.64
C LEU A 313 -1.98 -19.90 -8.97
N LEU A 314 -2.70 -19.69 -10.07
CA LEU A 314 -2.24 -20.09 -11.41
C LEU A 314 -0.93 -19.39 -11.80
N ARG A 315 -0.86 -18.06 -11.60
CA ARG A 315 0.34 -17.26 -11.89
C ARG A 315 1.55 -17.72 -11.09
N ALA A 316 1.37 -18.04 -9.81
CA ALA A 316 2.44 -18.62 -9.01
C ALA A 316 2.98 -19.89 -9.67
N LEU A 317 2.10 -20.82 -10.06
CA LEU A 317 2.50 -22.07 -10.72
C LEU A 317 3.14 -21.86 -12.11
N GLU A 318 2.78 -20.81 -12.83
CA GLU A 318 3.38 -20.46 -14.13
C GLU A 318 4.80 -19.89 -13.98
N CYS A 319 5.09 -19.19 -12.88
CA CYS A 319 6.39 -18.54 -12.66
C CYS A 319 7.44 -19.45 -12.05
N ILE A 320 7.04 -20.53 -11.37
CA ILE A 320 7.97 -21.44 -10.70
C ILE A 320 8.50 -22.45 -11.71
N PRO A 321 9.84 -22.65 -11.81
CA PRO A 321 10.41 -23.74 -12.57
C PRO A 321 9.77 -25.07 -12.17
N ILE A 322 9.34 -25.85 -13.16
CA ILE A 322 8.64 -27.11 -12.92
C ILE A 322 9.46 -28.03 -12.00
N THR A 323 10.79 -27.99 -12.08
CA THR A 323 11.76 -28.80 -11.34
C THR A 323 11.96 -28.39 -9.88
N LYS A 324 11.67 -27.14 -9.49
CA LYS A 324 11.93 -26.63 -8.14
C LYS A 324 10.72 -26.82 -7.21
N PRO A 325 10.89 -27.32 -5.97
CA PRO A 325 9.81 -27.42 -4.99
C PRO A 325 9.13 -26.08 -4.70
N ALA A 326 7.79 -26.09 -4.63
CA ALA A 326 6.97 -24.90 -4.39
C ALA A 326 6.18 -25.02 -3.09
N HIS A 327 6.30 -24.03 -2.20
CA HIS A 327 5.38 -23.82 -1.08
C HIS A 327 4.55 -22.55 -1.34
N ILE A 328 3.29 -22.74 -1.68
CA ILE A 328 2.36 -21.65 -1.99
C ILE A 328 1.45 -21.42 -0.78
N TRP A 329 1.51 -20.23 -0.20
CA TRP A 329 0.74 -19.81 0.95
C TRP A 329 -0.37 -18.86 0.50
N THR A 330 -1.61 -19.18 0.86
CA THR A 330 -2.78 -18.36 0.52
C THR A 330 -3.80 -18.40 1.65
N ASP A 331 -4.51 -17.29 1.87
CA ASP A 331 -5.64 -17.27 2.80
C ASP A 331 -6.96 -17.72 2.16
N SER A 332 -6.96 -17.89 0.82
CA SER A 332 -8.11 -18.37 0.06
C SER A 332 -8.34 -19.85 0.26
N SER A 333 -9.20 -20.17 1.23
CA SER A 333 -9.77 -21.52 1.36
C SER A 333 -10.50 -21.98 0.10
N TYR A 334 -11.03 -21.05 -0.71
CA TYR A 334 -11.68 -21.36 -1.98
C TYR A 334 -10.66 -21.93 -2.98
N SER A 335 -9.55 -21.23 -3.21
CA SER A 335 -8.47 -21.68 -4.12
C SER A 335 -7.89 -23.03 -3.69
N ILE A 336 -7.62 -23.20 -2.39
CA ILE A 336 -7.10 -24.47 -1.84
C ILE A 336 -8.07 -25.61 -2.10
N ASN A 337 -9.35 -25.44 -1.76
CA ASN A 337 -10.34 -26.51 -1.94
C ASN A 337 -10.56 -26.83 -3.43
N CYS A 338 -10.58 -25.82 -4.31
CA CYS A 338 -10.60 -26.02 -5.76
C CYS A 338 -9.43 -26.88 -6.23
N ALA A 339 -8.19 -26.55 -5.82
CA ALA A 339 -6.99 -27.22 -6.31
C ALA A 339 -6.76 -28.64 -5.71
N THR A 340 -7.31 -28.93 -4.52
CA THR A 340 -6.99 -30.16 -3.76
C THR A 340 -8.15 -31.13 -3.56
N LYS A 341 -9.39 -30.63 -3.42
CA LYS A 341 -10.55 -31.44 -3.00
C LYS A 341 -11.66 -31.47 -4.05
N TRP A 342 -12.17 -30.30 -4.44
CA TRP A 342 -13.40 -30.21 -5.21
C TRP A 342 -13.22 -30.61 -6.67
N TYR A 343 -12.04 -30.36 -7.28
CA TYR A 343 -11.81 -30.73 -8.67
C TYR A 343 -12.03 -32.22 -8.93
N LYS A 344 -11.67 -33.10 -7.98
CA LYS A 344 -11.87 -34.57 -8.11
C LYS A 344 -13.34 -34.91 -8.29
N ILE A 345 -14.18 -34.35 -7.42
CA ILE A 345 -15.63 -34.54 -7.45
C ILE A 345 -16.21 -33.92 -8.73
N TRP A 346 -15.72 -32.76 -9.14
CA TRP A 346 -16.22 -32.10 -10.35
C TRP A 346 -15.84 -32.86 -11.61
N GLU A 347 -14.60 -33.33 -11.71
CA GLU A 347 -14.11 -34.13 -12.85
C GLU A 347 -14.90 -35.43 -12.99
N GLU A 348 -15.12 -36.16 -11.89
CA GLU A 348 -15.95 -37.37 -11.86
C GLU A 348 -17.41 -37.11 -12.28
N ASN A 349 -17.95 -35.94 -11.92
CA ASN A 349 -19.32 -35.55 -12.25
C ASN A 349 -19.44 -34.75 -13.56
N GLY A 350 -18.41 -34.76 -14.42
CA GLY A 350 -18.44 -34.08 -15.73
C GLY A 350 -18.54 -32.55 -15.63
N TRP A 351 -17.94 -31.97 -14.61
CA TRP A 351 -17.89 -30.54 -14.29
C TRP A 351 -19.24 -29.87 -14.02
N LYS A 352 -20.18 -30.64 -13.45
CA LYS A 352 -21.48 -30.15 -13.02
C LYS A 352 -21.44 -29.67 -11.57
N ALA A 353 -21.93 -28.46 -11.34
CA ALA A 353 -22.10 -27.87 -10.03
C ALA A 353 -23.28 -28.49 -9.30
N GLN A 354 -23.21 -28.49 -7.97
CA GLN A 354 -24.33 -28.89 -7.15
C GLN A 354 -25.47 -27.87 -7.29
N LEU A 355 -26.64 -28.35 -7.70
CA LEU A 355 -27.85 -27.52 -7.81
C LEU A 355 -28.34 -27.09 -6.42
N THR A 356 -28.63 -25.80 -6.27
CA THR A 356 -29.26 -25.24 -5.08
C THR A 356 -30.78 -25.47 -5.08
N ALA A 357 -31.44 -25.21 -3.95
CA ALA A 357 -32.90 -25.26 -3.88
C ALA A 357 -33.55 -24.21 -4.81
N GLU A 358 -32.92 -23.04 -4.94
CA GLU A 358 -33.31 -21.96 -5.84
C GLU A 358 -33.17 -22.37 -7.31
N ASP A 359 -32.08 -23.04 -7.67
CA ASP A 359 -31.88 -23.54 -9.05
C ASP A 359 -32.99 -24.53 -9.42
N ARG A 360 -33.32 -25.44 -8.51
CA ARG A 360 -34.44 -26.39 -8.69
C ARG A 360 -35.79 -25.68 -8.84
N LYS A 361 -36.06 -24.63 -8.06
CA LYS A 361 -37.28 -23.81 -8.20
C LYS A 361 -37.36 -23.10 -9.56
N LYS A 362 -36.21 -22.80 -10.18
CA LYS A 362 -36.12 -22.19 -11.52
C LYS A 362 -36.11 -23.24 -12.65
N ASN A 363 -36.42 -24.51 -12.35
CA ASN A 363 -36.35 -25.63 -13.29
C ASN A 363 -34.97 -25.79 -13.97
N ILE A 364 -33.90 -25.40 -13.29
CA ILE A 364 -32.53 -25.62 -13.78
C ILE A 364 -32.17 -27.08 -13.50
N THR A 365 -31.91 -27.83 -14.56
CA THR A 365 -31.58 -29.25 -14.53
C THR A 365 -30.07 -29.52 -14.55
N ASP A 366 -29.30 -28.57 -15.06
CA ASP A 366 -27.84 -28.65 -15.11
C ASP A 366 -27.24 -27.26 -14.89
N LYS A 367 -26.07 -27.22 -14.26
CA LYS A 367 -25.36 -25.98 -13.94
C LYS A 367 -23.87 -26.28 -13.94
N GLU A 368 -23.12 -25.50 -14.70
CA GLU A 368 -21.67 -25.67 -14.76
C GLU A 368 -20.98 -25.13 -13.50
N VAL A 369 -19.84 -25.74 -13.17
CA VAL A 369 -18.94 -25.26 -12.12
C VAL A 369 -18.36 -23.91 -12.50
N LYS A 370 -18.49 -22.92 -11.60
CA LYS A 370 -17.89 -21.60 -11.79
C LYS A 370 -16.36 -21.68 -11.77
N ASN A 371 -15.72 -20.85 -12.59
CA ASN A 371 -14.26 -20.77 -12.73
C ASN A 371 -13.59 -22.09 -13.14
N ARG A 372 -14.34 -23.01 -13.77
CA ARG A 372 -13.83 -24.29 -14.28
C ARG A 372 -12.54 -24.11 -15.07
N ASP A 373 -12.50 -23.10 -15.94
CA ASP A 373 -11.38 -22.75 -16.79
C ASP A 373 -10.07 -22.54 -16.01
N LEU A 374 -10.13 -21.84 -14.87
CA LEU A 374 -8.97 -21.63 -14.01
C LEU A 374 -8.60 -22.88 -13.21
N VAL A 375 -9.60 -23.61 -12.71
CA VAL A 375 -9.36 -24.85 -11.94
C VAL A 375 -8.69 -25.91 -12.81
N GLU A 376 -9.14 -26.09 -14.05
CA GLU A 376 -8.52 -26.98 -15.03
C GLU A 376 -7.09 -26.55 -15.36
N ALA A 377 -6.84 -25.25 -15.56
CA ALA A 377 -5.50 -24.72 -15.81
C ALA A 377 -4.54 -24.94 -14.63
N ILE A 378 -4.99 -24.69 -13.40
CA ILE A 378 -4.23 -24.95 -12.17
C ILE A 378 -3.89 -26.44 -12.06
N ARG A 379 -4.89 -27.32 -12.24
CA ARG A 379 -4.67 -28.76 -12.15
C ARG A 379 -3.72 -29.28 -13.22
N ARG A 380 -3.78 -28.75 -14.44
CA ARG A 380 -2.80 -29.08 -15.47
C ARG A 380 -1.38 -28.75 -15.02
N LYS A 381 -1.15 -27.55 -14.44
CA LYS A 381 0.16 -27.16 -13.93
C LYS A 381 0.65 -27.99 -12.75
N ILE A 382 -0.24 -28.34 -11.83
CA ILE A 382 0.11 -29.23 -10.71
C ILE A 382 0.44 -30.63 -11.24
N ASN A 383 -0.37 -31.18 -12.15
CA ASN A 383 -0.12 -32.49 -12.75
C ASN A 383 1.22 -32.53 -13.49
N GLU A 384 1.56 -31.49 -14.27
CA GLU A 384 2.87 -31.35 -14.92
C GLU A 384 4.01 -31.52 -13.89
N ARG A 385 3.93 -30.84 -12.75
CA ARG A 385 4.92 -30.92 -11.66
C ARG A 385 4.94 -32.29 -10.98
N ASP A 386 3.76 -32.87 -10.74
CA ASP A 386 3.61 -34.20 -10.16
C ASP A 386 4.23 -35.29 -11.06
N THR A 387 4.12 -35.16 -12.39
CA THR A 387 4.69 -36.15 -13.33
C THR A 387 6.21 -36.27 -13.27
N ILE A 388 6.90 -35.19 -12.87
CA ILE A 388 8.35 -35.19 -12.70
C ILE A 388 8.76 -35.36 -11.23
N GLY A 389 7.80 -35.56 -10.32
CA GLY A 389 8.05 -35.77 -8.89
C GLY A 389 8.39 -34.52 -8.09
N THR A 390 8.16 -33.31 -8.63
CA THR A 390 8.46 -32.07 -7.92
C THR A 390 7.33 -31.69 -6.97
N LEU A 391 7.67 -31.42 -5.71
CA LEU A 391 6.71 -31.05 -4.68
C LEU A 391 5.98 -29.73 -5.01
N THR A 392 4.66 -29.76 -4.86
CA THR A 392 3.79 -28.59 -4.86
C THR A 392 2.92 -28.63 -3.61
N ASP A 393 3.29 -27.84 -2.61
CA ASP A 393 2.59 -27.76 -1.33
C ASP A 393 1.81 -26.44 -1.26
N ILE A 394 0.49 -26.53 -1.06
CA ILE A 394 -0.38 -25.37 -0.95
C ILE A 394 -0.94 -25.31 0.48
N GLN A 395 -0.51 -24.31 1.23
CA GLN A 395 -0.86 -24.15 2.63
C GLN A 395 -1.81 -22.98 2.86
N TRP A 396 -2.78 -23.21 3.74
CA TRP A 396 -3.65 -22.16 4.21
C TRP A 396 -2.94 -21.31 5.26
N VAL A 397 -2.94 -19.99 5.05
CA VAL A 397 -2.55 -19.02 6.07
C VAL A 397 -3.77 -18.26 6.55
N LYS A 398 -3.68 -17.71 7.76
CA LYS A 398 -4.79 -16.96 8.33
C LYS A 398 -5.06 -15.70 7.50
N ALA A 399 -6.32 -15.45 7.17
CA ALA A 399 -6.71 -14.22 6.49
C ALA A 399 -6.32 -12.98 7.31
N HIS A 400 -5.78 -11.97 6.63
CA HIS A 400 -5.23 -10.75 7.23
C HIS A 400 -4.16 -11.00 8.30
N ASP A 401 -3.42 -12.10 8.17
CA ASP A 401 -2.23 -12.29 8.97
C ASP A 401 -1.23 -11.17 8.70
N LYS A 402 -0.50 -10.76 9.74
CA LYS A 402 0.48 -9.68 9.66
C LYS A 402 1.85 -10.18 9.17
N THR A 403 1.90 -11.36 8.56
CA THR A 403 3.13 -11.86 7.95
C THR A 403 3.49 -10.98 6.77
N ALA A 404 4.78 -10.67 6.62
CA ALA A 404 5.27 -9.81 5.56
C ALA A 404 4.84 -10.31 4.17
N GLY A 405 4.80 -11.64 3.99
CA GLY A 405 4.38 -12.28 2.76
C GLY A 405 2.91 -12.04 2.38
N ASN A 406 1.97 -12.23 3.32
CA ASN A 406 0.55 -11.99 3.04
C ASN A 406 0.28 -10.50 2.80
N ILE A 407 0.90 -9.62 3.60
CA ILE A 407 0.82 -8.16 3.38
C ILE A 407 1.36 -7.79 1.98
N GLY A 408 2.46 -8.44 1.55
CA GLY A 408 3.04 -8.28 0.23
C GLY A 408 2.06 -8.66 -0.89
N ALA A 409 1.45 -9.84 -0.78
CA ALA A 409 0.45 -10.33 -1.75
C ALA A 409 -0.81 -9.44 -1.78
N ASP A 410 -1.38 -9.10 -0.62
CA ASP A 410 -2.54 -8.19 -0.49
C ASP A 410 -2.28 -6.83 -1.15
N ARG A 411 -1.08 -6.27 -0.93
CA ARG A 411 -0.66 -5.00 -1.52
C ARG A 411 -0.62 -5.08 -3.05
N LEU A 412 -0.08 -6.17 -3.61
CA LEU A 412 0.01 -6.39 -5.06
C LEU A 412 -1.38 -6.61 -5.67
N ALA A 413 -2.23 -7.43 -5.05
CA ALA A 413 -3.59 -7.68 -5.51
C ALA A 413 -4.44 -6.40 -5.51
N ALA A 414 -4.34 -5.60 -4.44
CA ALA A 414 -5.03 -4.31 -4.34
C ALA A 414 -4.52 -3.29 -5.37
N ALA A 415 -3.23 -3.32 -5.71
CA ALA A 415 -2.66 -2.48 -6.77
C ALA A 415 -3.23 -2.88 -8.15
N GLY A 416 -3.25 -4.19 -8.47
CA GLY A 416 -3.87 -4.71 -9.69
C GLY A 416 -5.34 -4.32 -9.83
N ALA A 417 -6.12 -4.40 -8.73
CA ALA A 417 -7.54 -4.04 -8.74
C ALA A 417 -7.75 -2.55 -9.03
N LYS A 418 -6.87 -1.68 -8.51
CA LYS A 418 -6.89 -0.24 -8.79
C LYS A 418 -6.53 0.07 -10.24
N MET A 419 -5.57 -0.67 -10.84
CA MET A 419 -5.25 -0.54 -12.26
C MET A 419 -6.49 -0.85 -13.10
N LYS A 420 -7.16 -1.98 -12.83
CA LYS A 420 -8.39 -2.35 -13.53
C LYS A 420 -9.48 -1.29 -13.38
N ALA A 421 -9.69 -0.76 -12.18
CA ALA A 421 -10.68 0.27 -11.93
C ALA A 421 -10.40 1.56 -12.71
N LYS A 422 -9.12 1.95 -12.81
CA LYS A 422 -8.67 3.11 -13.60
C LYS A 422 -8.93 2.89 -15.09
N ASP A 423 -8.60 1.72 -15.61
CA ASP A 423 -8.80 1.39 -17.03
C ASP A 423 -10.28 1.41 -17.39
N LEU A 424 -11.13 0.83 -16.54
CA LEU A 424 -12.59 0.86 -16.73
C LEU A 424 -13.15 2.29 -16.68
N ALA A 425 -12.63 3.14 -15.80
CA ALA A 425 -13.02 4.55 -15.73
C ALA A 425 -12.59 5.32 -16.99
N GLN A 426 -11.39 5.07 -17.51
CA GLN A 426 -10.91 5.67 -18.75
C GLN A 426 -11.73 5.23 -19.96
N GLN A 427 -12.03 3.93 -20.08
CA GLN A 427 -12.88 3.39 -21.14
C GLN A 427 -14.30 3.99 -21.09
N ALA A 428 -14.86 4.16 -19.90
CA ALA A 428 -16.16 4.80 -19.72
C ALA A 428 -16.13 6.28 -20.15
N ALA A 429 -15.07 7.02 -19.80
CA ALA A 429 -14.89 8.41 -20.19
C ALA A 429 -14.74 8.55 -21.72
N HIS A 430 -13.96 7.69 -22.37
CA HIS A 430 -13.81 7.69 -23.83
C HIS A 430 -15.15 7.42 -24.54
N LYS A 431 -15.94 6.44 -24.06
CA LYS A 431 -17.28 6.16 -24.61
C LYS A 431 -18.26 7.31 -24.42
N ALA A 432 -18.16 8.05 -23.32
CA ALA A 432 -19.00 9.22 -23.06
C ALA A 432 -18.64 10.43 -23.93
N HIS A 433 -17.40 10.51 -24.40
CA HIS A 433 -16.90 11.61 -25.21
C HIS A 433 -16.92 11.38 -26.73
N GLY A 434 -17.44 10.23 -27.20
CA GLY A 434 -17.90 10.02 -28.58
C GLY A 434 -16.89 10.37 -29.67
N TYR A 435 -16.03 9.41 -30.01
CA TYR A 435 -15.46 9.25 -31.35
C TYR A 435 -15.81 7.87 -31.88
#